data_AF-A0A0R1WD18-F1
#
_entry.id   AF-A0A0R1WD18-F1
#
_cell.length_a   1.000
_cell.length_b   1.000
_cell.length_c   1.000
_cell.angle_alpha   90.00
_cell.angle_beta   90.00
_cell.angle_gamma   90.00
#
_symmetry.space_group_name_H-M   'P 1'
#
loop_
_entity.id
_entity.type
_entity.pdbx_description
1 polymer ?
#
loop_
_entity_poly.entity_id
_entity_poly.type
_entity_poly.pdbx_seq_one_letter_code
_entity_poly.pdbx_strand_id
1 'polypeptide(L)'
;MGGYLADKKRPMSLLQWTFIAIIVFGLWIMLSFHSQGLFIAGIVLIGLSAGIGNGVVFKMVPYISKGNTGAVTGFVGAMGGLGGFFPPLVIGYIYQWTGSYELGIGLLVLTGVICWFALWKHYIHGDVHIVK
;
A
#
# COMPACT_ATOMS: atom_id res chain seq x y z
N MET A 1 13.96 -5.24 -2.12
CA MET A 1 14.44 -4.32 -1.06
C MET A 1 13.57 -4.34 0.20
N GLY A 2 12.24 -4.34 0.12
CA GLY A 2 11.38 -4.40 1.33
C GLY A 2 11.62 -5.61 2.25
N GLY A 3 11.87 -6.80 1.68
CA GLY A 3 12.18 -8.00 2.46
C GLY A 3 13.46 -7.91 3.29
N TYR A 4 14.50 -7.26 2.77
CA TYR A 4 15.76 -7.01 3.48
C TYR A 4 15.60 -5.96 4.59
N LEU A 5 14.82 -4.88 4.36
CA LEU A 5 14.51 -3.92 5.43
C LEU A 5 13.69 -4.56 6.56
N ALA A 6 12.80 -5.49 6.22
CA ALA A 6 12.02 -6.25 7.18
C ALA A 6 12.84 -7.27 7.99
N ASP A 7 14.15 -7.47 7.71
CA ASP A 7 15.04 -8.28 8.58
C ASP A 7 15.56 -7.48 9.77
N LYS A 8 15.64 -6.14 9.65
CA LYS A 8 16.24 -5.28 10.69
C LYS A 8 15.21 -4.53 11.54
N LYS A 9 13.97 -4.38 11.08
CA LYS A 9 12.91 -3.65 11.78
C LYS A 9 11.63 -4.47 11.88
N ARG A 10 10.83 -4.18 12.90
CA ARG A 10 9.51 -4.80 13.12
C ARG A 10 8.67 -4.67 11.85
N PRO A 11 8.29 -5.77 11.18
CA PRO A 11 7.70 -5.71 9.85
C PRO A 11 6.37 -4.94 9.85
N MET A 12 5.59 -4.98 10.94
CA MET A 12 4.36 -4.17 11.06
C MET A 12 4.62 -2.67 11.12
N SER A 13 5.69 -2.22 11.79
CA SER A 13 6.05 -0.81 11.80
C SER A 13 6.44 -0.32 10.41
N LEU A 14 7.15 -1.14 9.63
CA LEU A 14 7.48 -0.82 8.23
C LEU A 14 6.23 -0.69 7.36
N LEU A 15 5.25 -1.59 7.54
CA LEU A 15 4.01 -1.55 6.77
C LEU A 15 3.19 -0.28 7.09
N GLN A 16 3.17 0.15 8.36
CA GLN A 16 2.57 1.42 8.76
C GLN A 16 3.24 2.61 8.06
N TRP A 17 4.58 2.65 8.02
CA TRP A 17 5.33 3.68 7.30
C TRP A 17 5.04 3.69 5.80
N THR A 18 4.88 2.51 5.18
CA THR A 18 4.48 2.42 3.77
C THR A 18 3.12 3.07 3.53
N PHE A 19 2.10 2.78 4.34
CA PHE A 19 0.79 3.40 4.18
C PHE A 19 0.83 4.91 4.38
N ILE A 20 1.56 5.39 5.40
CA ILE A 20 1.77 6.83 5.62
C ILE A 20 2.43 7.47 4.39
N ALA A 21 3.47 6.85 3.84
CA ALA A 21 4.16 7.36 2.65
C ALA A 21 3.20 7.46 1.45
N ILE A 22 2.37 6.44 1.21
CA ILE A 22 1.37 6.46 0.14
C ILE A 22 0.36 7.60 0.33
N ILE A 23 -0.12 7.82 1.56
CA ILE A 23 -1.05 8.92 1.88
C ILE A 23 -0.39 10.27 1.64
N VAL A 24 0.83 10.48 2.16
CA VAL A 24 1.56 11.75 2.04
C VAL A 24 1.88 12.07 0.58
N PHE A 25 2.38 11.09 -0.18
CA PHE A 25 2.67 11.30 -1.60
C PHE A 25 1.39 11.47 -2.43
N GLY A 26 0.31 10.76 -2.10
CA GLY A 26 -0.98 10.95 -2.77
C GLY A 26 -1.54 12.35 -2.55
N LEU A 27 -1.52 12.87 -1.31
CA LEU A 27 -1.90 14.25 -0.99
C LEU A 27 -0.98 15.27 -1.69
N TRP A 28 0.32 15.00 -1.75
CA TRP A 28 1.27 15.86 -2.45
C TRP A 28 0.97 15.95 -3.95
N ILE A 29 0.59 14.83 -4.58
CA ILE A 29 0.15 14.83 -5.98
C ILE A 29 -1.11 15.66 -6.15
N MET A 30 -2.10 15.54 -5.25
CA MET A 30 -3.33 16.34 -5.29
C MET A 30 -3.05 17.85 -5.22
N LEU A 31 -2.03 18.27 -4.45
CA LEU A 31 -1.63 19.68 -4.36
C LEU A 31 -0.77 20.16 -5.54
N SER A 32 -0.14 19.25 -6.28
CA SER A 32 0.89 19.56 -7.29
C SER A 32 0.46 19.28 -8.73
N PHE A 33 -0.84 19.22 -9.01
CA PHE A 33 -1.40 18.88 -10.33
C PHE A 33 -0.95 19.81 -11.47
N HIS A 34 -0.56 21.05 -11.14
CA HIS A 34 -0.14 22.04 -12.13
C HIS A 34 1.25 21.74 -12.75
N SER A 35 2.04 20.84 -12.14
CA SER A 35 3.39 20.50 -12.61
C SER A 35 3.49 19.02 -12.96
N GLN A 36 3.60 18.72 -14.25
CA GLN A 36 3.71 17.35 -14.77
C GLN A 36 4.91 16.59 -14.16
N GLY A 37 6.01 17.29 -13.88
CA GLY A 37 7.20 16.67 -13.26
C GLY A 37 6.94 16.19 -11.83
N LEU A 38 6.23 16.98 -11.03
CA LEU A 38 5.88 16.62 -9.65
C LEU A 38 4.87 15.48 -9.60
N PHE A 39 3.93 15.46 -10.55
CA PHE A 39 2.97 14.36 -10.70
C PHE A 39 3.65 13.01 -10.96
N ILE A 40 4.56 12.96 -11.94
CA ILE A 40 5.32 11.75 -12.27
C ILE A 40 6.20 11.32 -11.09
N ALA A 41 6.90 12.27 -10.46
CA ALA A 41 7.72 11.98 -9.29
C ALA A 41 6.89 11.36 -8.15
N GLY A 42 5.70 11.90 -7.89
CA GLY A 42 4.79 11.37 -6.87
C GLY A 42 4.34 9.93 -7.16
N ILE A 43 3.95 9.62 -8.40
CA ILE A 43 3.55 8.25 -8.78
C ILE A 43 4.70 7.27 -8.61
N VAL A 44 5.92 7.64 -9.01
CA VAL A 44 7.11 6.81 -8.83
C VAL A 44 7.38 6.54 -7.34
N LEU A 45 7.26 7.56 -6.49
CA LEU A 45 7.44 7.42 -5.04
C LEU A 45 6.36 6.52 -4.40
N ILE A 46 5.11 6.63 -4.84
CA ILE A 46 4.04 5.71 -4.44
C ILE A 46 4.37 4.29 -4.88
N GLY A 47 4.80 4.08 -6.13
CA GLY A 47 5.20 2.77 -6.64
C GLY A 47 6.36 2.14 -5.86
N LEU A 48 7.38 2.93 -5.51
CA LEU A 48 8.51 2.49 -4.68
C LEU A 48 8.06 2.08 -3.27
N SER A 49 7.25 2.92 -2.62
CA SER A 49 6.75 2.63 -1.28
C SER A 49 5.84 1.39 -1.26
N ALA A 50 4.93 1.25 -2.22
CA ALA A 50 4.08 0.07 -2.39
C ALA A 50 4.91 -1.19 -2.66
N GLY A 51 5.96 -1.10 -3.49
CA GLY A 51 6.89 -2.20 -3.74
C GLY A 51 7.63 -2.67 -2.48
N ILE A 52 7.99 -1.74 -1.60
CA ILE A 52 8.55 -2.07 -0.27
C ILE A 52 7.49 -2.78 0.58
N GLY A 53 6.26 -2.24 0.64
CA GLY A 53 5.14 -2.83 1.39
C GLY A 53 4.84 -4.27 0.98
N ASN A 54 4.78 -4.56 -0.32
CA ASN A 54 4.57 -5.92 -0.82
C ASN A 54 5.64 -6.88 -0.32
N GLY A 55 6.92 -6.47 -0.35
CA GLY A 55 8.01 -7.28 0.18
C GLY A 55 7.90 -7.55 1.69
N VAL A 56 7.37 -6.60 2.45
CA VAL A 56 7.10 -6.74 3.89
C VAL A 56 5.95 -7.73 4.13
N VAL A 57 4.85 -7.61 3.38
CA VAL A 57 3.67 -8.49 3.48
C VAL A 57 4.04 -9.95 3.16
N PHE A 58 4.73 -10.20 2.05
CA PHE A 58 5.15 -11.56 1.69
C PHE A 58 6.08 -12.19 2.73
N LYS A 59 6.88 -11.38 3.41
CA LYS A 59 7.74 -11.86 4.48
C LYS A 59 6.98 -12.18 5.77
N MET A 60 5.85 -11.53 6.03
CA MET A 60 5.00 -11.82 7.20
C MET A 60 4.27 -13.16 7.06
N VAL A 61 3.94 -13.61 5.84
CA VAL A 61 3.19 -14.84 5.59
C VAL A 61 3.70 -16.07 6.36
N PRO A 62 5.00 -16.43 6.33
CA PRO A 62 5.52 -17.59 7.08
C PRO A 62 5.39 -17.47 8.61
N TYR A 63 5.25 -16.25 9.16
CA TYR A 63 5.04 -16.06 10.59
C TYR A 63 3.60 -16.36 11.01
N ILE A 64 2.64 -16.16 10.09
CA ILE A 64 1.20 -16.33 10.35
C ILE A 64 0.77 -17.78 10.14
N SER A 65 1.33 -18.49 9.15
CA SER A 65 1.00 -19.89 8.89
C SER A 65 2.25 -20.75 8.75
N LYS A 66 2.65 -21.40 9.84
CA LYS A 66 3.76 -22.38 9.84
C LYS A 66 3.21 -23.73 9.35
N GLY A 67 3.49 -24.07 8.10
CA GLY A 67 3.12 -25.35 7.50
C GLY A 67 2.45 -25.24 6.14
N ASN A 68 1.77 -24.12 5.85
CA ASN A 68 1.14 -23.87 4.55
C ASN A 68 1.54 -22.52 3.94
N THR A 69 2.80 -22.10 4.16
CA THR A 69 3.34 -20.83 3.66
C THR A 69 3.16 -20.67 2.16
N GLY A 70 3.32 -21.75 1.38
CA GLY A 70 3.18 -21.73 -0.07
C GLY A 70 1.77 -21.36 -0.53
N ALA A 71 0.73 -22.03 0.00
CA ALA A 71 -0.64 -21.73 -0.41
C ALA A 71 -1.10 -20.34 0.07
N VAL A 72 -0.74 -19.93 1.29
CA VAL A 72 -1.10 -18.60 1.80
C VAL A 72 -0.39 -17.50 1.00
N THR A 73 0.89 -17.69 0.67
CA THR A 73 1.64 -16.75 -0.18
C THR A 73 1.02 -16.66 -1.58
N GLY A 74 0.65 -17.80 -2.16
CA GLY A 74 -0.03 -17.86 -3.46
C GLY A 74 -1.38 -17.13 -3.45
N PHE A 75 -2.19 -17.35 -2.41
CA PHE A 75 -3.48 -16.68 -2.25
C PHE A 75 -3.33 -15.17 -2.06
N VAL A 76 -2.43 -14.73 -1.16
CA VAL A 76 -2.12 -13.31 -0.95
C VAL A 76 -1.58 -12.67 -2.23
N GLY A 77 -0.74 -13.39 -2.99
CA GLY A 77 -0.24 -12.95 -4.28
C GLY A 77 -1.36 -12.78 -5.32
N ALA A 78 -2.30 -13.71 -5.40
CA ALA A 78 -3.45 -13.61 -6.30
C ALA A 78 -4.34 -12.40 -5.95
N MET A 79 -4.66 -12.21 -4.66
CA MET A 79 -5.42 -11.04 -4.18
C MET A 79 -4.67 -9.72 -4.42
N GLY A 80 -3.35 -9.71 -4.20
CA GLY A 80 -2.50 -8.55 -4.48
C GLY A 80 -2.45 -8.22 -5.98
N GLY A 81 -2.41 -9.24 -6.85
CA GLY A 81 -2.48 -9.09 -8.29
C GLY A 81 -3.79 -8.44 -8.72
N LEU A 82 -4.93 -8.94 -8.24
CA LEU A 82 -6.25 -8.35 -8.48
C LEU A 82 -6.32 -6.89 -8.00
N GLY A 83 -5.79 -6.62 -6.81
CA GLY A 83 -5.71 -5.27 -6.25
C GLY A 83 -4.84 -4.32 -7.08
N GLY A 84 -3.80 -4.81 -7.76
CA GLY A 84 -2.95 -3.99 -8.63
C GLY A 84 -3.63 -3.48 -9.90
N PHE A 85 -4.63 -4.21 -10.42
CA PHE A 85 -5.42 -3.79 -11.58
C PHE A 85 -6.53 -2.79 -11.22
N PHE A 86 -6.96 -2.77 -9.95
CA PHE A 86 -8.10 -1.96 -9.53
C PHE A 86 -7.86 -0.43 -9.64
N PRO A 87 -6.73 0.15 -9.15
CA PRO A 87 -6.50 1.59 -9.25
C PRO A 87 -6.49 2.13 -10.68
N PRO A 88 -5.77 1.53 -11.66
CA PRO A 88 -5.80 1.99 -13.04
C PRO A 88 -7.20 1.95 -13.66
N LEU A 89 -7.99 0.91 -13.37
CA LEU A 89 -9.36 0.78 -13.88
C LEU A 89 -10.29 1.86 -13.32
N VAL A 90 -10.24 2.08 -12.01
CA VAL A 90 -11.06 3.11 -11.34
C VAL A 90 -10.68 4.50 -11.80
N ILE A 91 -9.38 4.80 -11.84
CA ILE A 91 -8.88 6.10 -12.31
C ILE A 91 -9.28 6.32 -13.79
N GLY A 92 -9.18 5.30 -14.63
CA GLY A 92 -9.60 5.38 -16.03
C GLY A 92 -11.10 5.62 -16.20
N TYR A 93 -11.94 4.94 -15.42
CA TYR A 93 -13.39 5.14 -15.44
C TYR A 93 -13.78 6.55 -14.98
N ILE A 94 -13.19 7.02 -13.89
CA ILE A 94 -13.41 8.37 -13.36
C ILE A 94 -12.95 9.42 -14.36
N TYR A 95 -11.83 9.20 -15.04
CA TYR A 95 -11.33 10.11 -16.07
C TYR A 95 -12.31 10.22 -17.25
N GLN A 96 -12.92 9.11 -17.69
CA GLN A 96 -13.92 9.15 -18.76
C GLN A 96 -15.16 9.98 -18.40
N TRP A 97 -15.56 10.00 -17.13
CA TRP A 97 -16.75 10.71 -16.67
C TRP A 97 -16.49 12.17 -16.26
N THR A 98 -15.34 12.42 -15.63
CA THR A 98 -15.03 13.70 -14.98
C THR A 98 -13.94 14.50 -15.71
N GLY A 99 -13.22 13.88 -16.64
CA GLY A 99 -12.08 14.48 -17.33
C GLY A 99 -10.87 14.78 -16.43
N SER A 100 -10.91 14.40 -15.15
CA SER A 100 -9.91 14.77 -14.14
C SER A 100 -9.46 13.56 -13.33
N TYR A 101 -8.15 13.47 -13.04
CA TYR A 101 -7.54 12.38 -12.28
C TYR A 101 -7.59 12.59 -10.76
N GLU A 102 -7.95 13.79 -10.30
CA GLU A 102 -7.95 14.19 -8.88
C GLU A 102 -8.80 13.26 -8.02
N LEU A 103 -10.02 12.95 -8.45
CA LEU A 103 -10.91 12.05 -7.73
C LEU A 103 -10.34 10.62 -7.60
N GLY A 104 -9.68 10.12 -8.65
CA GLY A 104 -9.04 8.81 -8.64
C GLY A 104 -7.88 8.72 -7.65
N ILE A 105 -7.08 9.79 -7.55
CA ILE A 105 -6.00 9.88 -6.56
C ILE A 105 -6.55 10.06 -5.15
N GLY A 106 -7.64 10.83 -4.99
CA GLY A 106 -8.34 10.97 -3.72
C GLY A 106 -8.84 9.62 -3.17
N LEU A 107 -9.38 8.76 -4.02
CA LEU A 107 -9.80 7.40 -3.64
C LEU A 107 -8.61 6.52 -3.23
N LEU A 108 -7.46 6.66 -3.89
CA LEU A 108 -6.24 5.95 -3.52
C LEU A 108 -5.74 6.40 -2.14
N VAL A 109 -5.76 7.70 -1.86
CA VAL A 109 -5.44 8.25 -0.53
C VAL A 109 -6.41 7.72 0.53
N LEU A 110 -7.72 7.75 0.25
CA LEU A 110 -8.76 7.26 1.17
C LEU A 110 -8.57 5.78 1.49
N THR A 111 -8.28 4.96 0.48
CA THR A 111 -7.96 3.53 0.68
C THR A 111 -6.71 3.35 1.54
N GLY A 112 -5.67 4.16 1.31
CA GLY A 112 -4.47 4.18 2.16
C GLY A 112 -4.77 4.50 3.61
N VAL A 113 -5.64 5.50 3.87
CA VAL A 113 -6.07 5.87 5.22
C VAL A 113 -6.86 4.74 5.90
N ILE A 114 -7.78 4.09 5.18
CA ILE A 114 -8.52 2.95 5.71
C ILE A 114 -7.57 1.80 6.07
N CYS A 115 -6.62 1.47 5.19
CA CYS A 115 -5.63 0.42 5.45
C CYS A 115 -4.73 0.76 6.64
N TRP A 116 -4.30 2.02 6.75
CA TRP A 116 -3.52 2.51 7.88
C TRP A 116 -4.33 2.43 9.19
N PHE A 117 -5.59 2.86 9.17
CA PHE A 117 -6.47 2.81 10.33
C PHE A 117 -6.80 1.36 10.74
N ALA A 118 -7.05 0.47 9.79
CA ALA A 118 -7.27 -0.95 10.05
C ALA A 118 -6.03 -1.58 10.69
N LEU A 119 -4.83 -1.26 10.17
CA LEU A 119 -3.56 -1.73 10.74
C LEU A 119 -3.33 -1.15 12.14
N TRP A 120 -3.63 0.13 12.35
CA TRP A 120 -3.56 0.78 13.66
C TRP A 120 -4.52 0.15 14.67
N LYS A 121 -5.79 -0.02 14.30
CA LYS A 121 -6.81 -0.65 15.16
C LYS A 121 -6.43 -2.08 15.54
N HIS A 122 -5.91 -2.85 14.58
CA HIS A 122 -5.59 -4.27 14.81
C HIS A 122 -4.26 -4.50 15.53
N TYR A 123 -3.30 -3.56 15.45
CA TYR A 123 -1.95 -3.72 16.01
C TYR A 123 -1.69 -2.87 17.27
N ILE A 124 -2.38 -1.74 17.44
CA ILE A 124 -2.21 -0.82 18.58
C ILE A 124 -3.35 -0.95 19.59
N HIS A 125 -4.57 -1.30 19.17
CA HIS A 125 -5.71 -1.53 20.07
C HIS A 125 -6.16 -3.00 20.17
N GLY A 126 -5.71 -3.87 19.26
CA GLY A 126 -6.01 -5.31 19.30
C GLY A 126 -4.89 -6.09 19.98
N ASP A 127 -5.25 -6.96 20.94
CA ASP A 127 -4.41 -7.90 21.72
C ASP A 127 -3.69 -8.97 20.87
N VAL A 128 -3.25 -8.66 19.65
CA VAL A 128 -2.54 -9.63 18.79
C VAL A 128 -1.15 -9.11 18.51
N HIS A 129 -0.25 -9.40 19.46
CA HIS A 129 1.20 -9.24 19.34
C HIS A 129 1.76 -10.26 18.33
N ILE A 130 1.37 -10.19 17.06
CA ILE A 130 2.03 -10.96 16.01
C ILE A 130 3.36 -10.26 15.73
N VAL A 131 4.37 -10.78 16.45
CA VAL A 131 5.82 -10.60 16.34
C VAL A 131 6.43 -9.37 17.07
N LYS A 132 7.30 -9.68 18.04
CA LYS A 132 8.35 -8.78 18.56
C LYS A 132 9.26 -8.34 17.42
#